data_AF-A0A7X1L0B6-F1
#
_entry.id   AF-A0A7X1L0B6-F1
#
_cell.length_a   1.000
_cell.length_b   1.000
_cell.length_c   1.000
_cell.angle_alpha   90.00
_cell.angle_beta   90.00
_cell.angle_gamma   90.00
#
_symmetry.space_group_name_H-M   'P 1'
#
loop_
_entity.id
_entity.type
_entity.pdbx_description
1 polymer ?
#
loop_
_entity_poly.entity_id
_entity_poly.type
_entity_poly.pdbx_seq_one_letter_code
_entity_poly.pdbx_strand_id
1 'polypeptide(L)'
;MHNYPAESLDIQARLYGLGLLPNHLMLIGSFICAYGLFETTLERALWTLTETSVAGTRPFTEKMNTETQFKTLGVGNPKLSDKCNAVLKIAAKAAEDLNDYRNSLVHGYLLAVGGTPMFMKNPAWHDVKRNKPVGDAYIDEPFQDLVLIAAWTLFKVVQLAEKSLADPAAQRAIEALAEDVNRARSYANETRHLCYLMNQEKY
;
A
#
# COMPACT_ATOMS: atom_id res chain seq x y z
N MET A 1 11.29 38.08 12.15
CA MET A 1 10.65 37.20 11.14
C MET A 1 11.09 35.79 11.43
N HIS A 2 10.17 34.82 11.44
CA HIS A 2 10.47 33.43 11.77
C HIS A 2 11.27 32.76 10.65
N ASN A 3 12.35 32.04 10.97
CA ASN A 3 13.23 31.42 9.97
C ASN A 3 12.83 29.96 9.71
N TYR A 4 11.71 29.77 9.00
CA TYR A 4 11.18 28.44 8.68
C TYR A 4 12.20 27.53 7.96
N PRO A 5 13.01 28.00 6.99
CA PRO A 5 13.99 27.13 6.33
C PRO A 5 15.04 26.55 7.28
N ALA A 6 15.59 27.37 8.19
CA ALA A 6 16.60 26.90 9.13
C ALA A 6 16.05 25.86 10.12
N GLU A 7 14.83 26.09 10.63
CA GLU A 7 14.18 25.13 11.53
C GLU A 7 13.82 23.82 10.83
N SER A 8 13.35 23.89 9.59
CA SER A 8 13.08 22.67 8.79
C SER A 8 14.35 21.86 8.56
N LEU A 9 15.49 22.51 8.32
CA LEU A 9 16.78 21.83 8.17
C LEU A 9 17.25 21.17 9.47
N ASP A 10 17.05 21.81 10.63
CA ASP A 10 17.37 21.20 11.94
C ASP A 10 16.53 19.93 12.16
N ILE A 11 15.23 19.97 11.84
CA ILE A 11 14.35 18.80 11.94
C ILE A 11 14.82 17.67 11.01
N GLN A 12 15.15 17.99 9.76
CA GLN A 12 15.67 17.00 8.80
C GLN A 12 16.97 16.36 9.31
N ALA A 13 17.90 17.16 9.85
CA ALA A 13 19.15 16.65 10.41
C ALA A 13 18.90 15.68 11.58
N ARG A 14 17.90 15.93 12.44
CA ARG A 14 17.50 15.01 13.51
C ARG A 14 16.97 13.69 12.96
N LEU A 15 16.15 13.73 11.90
CA LEU A 15 15.67 12.52 11.23
C LEU A 15 16.81 11.71 10.60
N TYR A 16 17.81 12.38 10.03
CA TYR A 16 19.00 11.74 9.48
C TYR A 16 19.79 11.03 10.59
N GLY A 17 19.87 11.63 11.78
CA GLY A 17 20.45 11.00 12.97
C GLY A 17 19.71 9.73 13.43
N LEU A 18 18.47 9.52 12.99
CA LEU A 18 17.69 8.30 13.21
C LEU A 18 17.79 7.30 12.04
N GLY A 19 18.70 7.53 11.09
CA GLY A 19 18.94 6.66 9.93
C GLY A 19 18.08 6.97 8.71
N LEU A 20 17.10 7.90 8.78
CA LEU A 20 16.25 8.28 7.65
C LEU A 20 17.00 9.17 6.67
N LEU A 21 17.89 8.59 5.87
CA LEU A 21 18.67 9.30 4.87
C LEU A 21 17.76 9.96 3.80
N PRO A 22 18.25 11.00 3.08
CA PRO A 22 17.48 11.67 2.04
C PRO A 22 16.85 10.73 1.00
N ASN A 23 17.58 9.67 0.58
CA ASN A 23 17.04 8.69 -0.37
C ASN A 23 15.84 7.93 0.20
N HIS A 24 15.93 7.51 1.47
CA HIS A 24 14.84 6.83 2.16
C HIS A 24 13.58 7.70 2.20
N LEU A 25 13.73 8.99 2.54
CA LEU A 25 12.62 9.94 2.59
C LEU A 25 12.00 10.18 1.20
N MET A 26 12.83 10.26 0.16
CA MET A 26 12.38 10.40 -1.23
C MET A 26 11.56 9.17 -1.68
N LEU A 27 12.02 7.96 -1.35
CA LEU A 27 11.30 6.72 -1.67
C LEU A 27 10.02 6.57 -0.85
N ILE A 28 10.03 6.95 0.43
CA ILE A 28 8.81 7.03 1.27
C ILE A 28 7.80 7.98 0.64
N GLY A 29 8.21 9.20 0.28
CA GLY A 29 7.33 10.18 -0.35
C GLY A 29 6.75 9.66 -1.67
N SER A 30 7.60 9.06 -2.51
CA SER A 30 7.19 8.47 -3.79
C SER A 30 6.18 7.35 -3.59
N PHE A 31 6.41 6.46 -2.64
CA PHE A 31 5.49 5.38 -2.29
C PHE A 31 4.15 5.93 -1.80
N ILE A 32 4.14 6.90 -0.89
CA ILE A 32 2.91 7.49 -0.35
C ILE A 32 2.10 8.17 -1.48
N CYS A 33 2.76 8.89 -2.38
CA CYS A 33 2.09 9.47 -3.55
C CYS A 33 1.50 8.39 -4.47
N ALA A 34 2.27 7.35 -4.81
CA ALA A 34 1.79 6.25 -5.67
C ALA A 34 0.62 5.48 -5.01
N TYR A 35 0.70 5.22 -3.72
CA TYR A 35 -0.36 4.55 -2.97
C TYR A 35 -1.62 5.41 -2.88
N GLY A 36 -1.50 6.73 -2.69
CA GLY A 36 -2.65 7.64 -2.71
C GLY A 36 -3.35 7.69 -4.08
N LEU A 37 -2.60 7.62 -5.19
CA LEU A 37 -3.16 7.47 -6.53
C LEU A 37 -3.92 6.16 -6.69
N PHE A 38 -3.40 5.07 -6.13
CA PHE A 38 -4.10 3.79 -6.06
C PHE A 38 -5.40 3.89 -5.25
N GLU A 39 -5.37 4.40 -4.02
CA GLU A 39 -6.56 4.46 -3.14
C GLU A 39 -7.70 5.28 -3.76
N THR A 40 -7.39 6.46 -4.31
CA THR A 40 -8.38 7.35 -4.94
C THR A 40 -8.93 6.78 -6.25
N THR A 41 -8.18 5.94 -6.95
CA THR A 41 -8.62 5.30 -8.19
C THR A 41 -9.35 3.98 -7.92
N LEU A 42 -8.98 3.27 -6.84
CA LEU A 42 -9.65 2.06 -6.39
C LEU A 42 -11.14 2.32 -6.18
N GLU A 43 -11.48 3.42 -5.50
CA GLU A 43 -12.89 3.79 -5.27
C GLU A 43 -13.72 3.79 -6.57
N ARG A 44 -13.22 4.47 -7.61
CA ARG A 44 -13.88 4.55 -8.92
C ARG A 44 -13.92 3.20 -9.62
N ALA A 45 -12.85 2.41 -9.50
CA ALA A 45 -12.81 1.04 -10.01
C ALA A 45 -13.88 0.16 -9.36
N LEU A 46 -14.12 0.30 -8.06
CA LEU A 46 -15.16 -0.45 -7.36
C LEU A 46 -16.55 -0.11 -7.87
N TRP A 47 -16.85 1.17 -8.13
CA TRP A 47 -18.14 1.57 -8.71
C TRP A 47 -18.39 0.91 -10.06
N THR A 48 -17.36 0.85 -10.91
CA THR A 48 -17.43 0.15 -12.20
C THR A 48 -17.64 -1.35 -11.98
N LEU A 49 -16.82 -2.00 -11.15
CA LEU A 49 -16.89 -3.45 -10.93
C LEU A 49 -18.21 -3.88 -10.27
N THR A 50 -18.85 -3.02 -9.47
CA THR A 50 -20.17 -3.29 -8.87
C THR A 50 -21.32 -2.77 -9.74
N GLU A 51 -21.03 -2.22 -10.92
CA GLU A 51 -22.02 -1.63 -11.84
C GLU A 51 -22.95 -0.62 -11.16
N THR A 52 -22.43 0.09 -10.16
CA THR A 52 -23.20 0.97 -9.30
C THR A 52 -23.00 2.42 -9.73
N SER A 53 -24.06 3.06 -10.20
CA SER A 53 -24.04 4.50 -10.44
C SER A 53 -24.09 5.26 -9.13
N VAL A 54 -23.14 6.18 -8.92
CA VAL A 54 -23.07 7.04 -7.73
C VAL A 54 -23.43 8.51 -8.03
N ALA A 55 -23.81 8.82 -9.27
CA ALA A 55 -24.12 10.19 -9.68
C ALA A 55 -25.25 10.79 -8.83
N GLY A 56 -25.00 11.95 -8.23
CA GLY A 56 -25.97 12.67 -7.40
C GLY A 56 -26.29 12.02 -6.05
N THR A 57 -25.54 11.00 -5.63
CA THR A 57 -25.73 10.33 -4.33
C THR A 57 -24.41 10.21 -3.59
N ARG A 58 -24.48 9.97 -2.28
CA ARG A 58 -23.30 9.67 -1.47
C ARG A 58 -22.78 8.27 -1.84
N PRO A 59 -21.52 8.12 -2.26
CA PRO A 59 -21.02 6.83 -2.74
C PRO A 59 -20.98 5.80 -1.61
N PHE A 60 -21.32 4.54 -1.93
CA PHE A 60 -21.36 3.46 -0.94
C PHE A 60 -19.96 3.14 -0.36
N THR A 61 -18.92 3.41 -1.15
CA THR A 61 -17.50 3.23 -0.81
C THR A 61 -17.06 4.04 0.39
N GLU A 62 -17.74 5.15 0.71
CA GLU A 62 -17.43 5.98 1.88
C GLU A 62 -17.68 5.25 3.21
N LYS A 63 -18.58 4.26 3.22
CA LYS A 63 -18.86 3.42 4.39
C LYS A 63 -18.01 2.15 4.43
N MET A 64 -17.27 1.86 3.36
CA MET A 64 -16.44 0.65 3.29
C MET A 64 -15.13 0.88 4.01
N ASN A 65 -14.76 -0.09 4.84
CA ASN A 65 -13.38 -0.18 5.31
C ASN A 65 -12.47 -0.72 4.18
N THR A 66 -11.17 -0.53 4.33
CA THR A 66 -10.16 -0.91 3.34
C THR A 66 -10.21 -2.42 3.00
N GLU A 67 -10.44 -3.28 3.99
CA GLU A 67 -10.58 -4.72 3.80
C GLU A 67 -11.76 -5.06 2.87
N THR A 68 -12.92 -4.41 3.07
CA THR A 68 -14.10 -4.61 2.23
C THR A 68 -13.85 -4.10 0.81
N GLN A 69 -13.11 -3.00 0.66
CA GLN A 69 -12.73 -2.48 -0.66
C GLN A 69 -11.85 -3.49 -1.42
N PHE A 70 -10.81 -4.03 -0.78
CA PHE A 70 -9.93 -5.03 -1.39
C PHE A 70 -10.67 -6.34 -1.70
N LYS A 71 -11.54 -6.80 -0.81
CA LYS A 71 -12.40 -7.96 -1.07
C LYS A 71 -13.27 -7.74 -2.29
N THR A 72 -13.85 -6.55 -2.45
CA THR A 72 -14.69 -6.21 -3.60
C THR A 72 -13.88 -6.18 -4.89
N LEU A 73 -12.68 -5.59 -4.86
CA LEU A 73 -11.74 -5.66 -5.98
C LEU A 73 -11.44 -7.11 -6.39
N GLY A 74 -11.19 -7.99 -5.40
CA GLY A 74 -10.82 -9.37 -5.65
C GLY A 74 -11.98 -10.29 -6.09
N VAL A 75 -13.22 -9.87 -5.87
CA VAL A 75 -14.41 -10.54 -6.45
C VAL A 75 -14.49 -10.24 -7.96
N GLY A 76 -14.10 -9.03 -8.38
CA GLY A 76 -14.17 -8.60 -9.76
C GLY A 76 -15.60 -8.43 -10.25
N ASN A 77 -15.87 -8.75 -11.52
CA ASN A 77 -17.20 -8.67 -12.11
C ASN A 77 -17.45 -9.86 -13.07
N PRO A 78 -18.65 -10.48 -13.08
CA PRO A 78 -18.95 -11.64 -13.93
C PRO A 78 -18.97 -11.35 -15.43
N LYS A 79 -19.01 -10.08 -15.86
CA LYS A 79 -18.87 -9.68 -17.28
C LYS A 79 -17.42 -9.60 -17.73
N LEU A 80 -16.46 -9.68 -16.81
CA LEU A 80 -15.05 -9.76 -17.14
C LEU A 80 -14.63 -11.21 -17.43
N SER A 81 -13.57 -11.38 -18.21
CA SER A 81 -12.95 -12.67 -18.45
C SER A 81 -12.42 -13.27 -17.13
N ASP A 82 -12.37 -14.59 -17.07
CA ASP A 82 -11.80 -15.31 -15.91
C ASP A 82 -10.36 -14.90 -15.64
N LYS A 83 -9.57 -14.64 -16.69
CA LYS A 83 -8.19 -14.17 -16.58
C LYS A 83 -8.10 -12.80 -15.94
N CYS A 84 -8.96 -11.87 -16.37
CA CYS A 84 -9.00 -10.53 -15.78
C CYS A 84 -9.39 -10.60 -14.30
N ASN A 85 -10.45 -11.35 -13.96
CA ASN A 85 -10.87 -11.56 -12.58
C ASN A 85 -9.76 -12.23 -11.73
N ALA A 86 -9.01 -13.17 -12.30
CA ALA A 86 -7.87 -13.78 -11.62
C ALA A 86 -6.76 -12.76 -11.29
N VAL A 87 -6.45 -11.84 -12.19
CA VAL A 87 -5.49 -10.75 -11.93
C VAL A 87 -5.99 -9.82 -10.83
N LEU A 88 -7.25 -9.39 -10.88
CA LEU A 88 -7.85 -8.53 -9.84
C LEU A 88 -7.81 -9.19 -8.46
N LYS A 89 -8.05 -10.50 -8.39
CA LYS A 89 -7.95 -11.28 -7.15
C LYS A 89 -6.54 -11.31 -6.56
N ILE A 90 -5.51 -11.38 -7.39
CA ILE A 90 -4.11 -11.34 -6.93
C ILE A 90 -3.74 -9.91 -6.51
N ALA A 91 -4.18 -8.91 -7.28
CA ALA A 91 -3.99 -7.50 -6.96
C ALA A 91 -4.62 -7.12 -5.61
N ALA A 92 -5.82 -7.63 -5.31
CA ALA A 92 -6.47 -7.44 -4.02
C ALA A 92 -5.62 -7.95 -2.84
N LYS A 93 -5.01 -9.13 -2.98
CA LYS A 93 -4.11 -9.69 -1.96
C LYS A 93 -2.85 -8.85 -1.80
N ALA A 94 -2.26 -8.41 -2.91
CA ALA A 94 -1.10 -7.51 -2.85
C ALA A 94 -1.45 -6.17 -2.18
N ALA A 95 -2.67 -5.65 -2.40
CA ALA A 95 -3.15 -4.44 -1.76
C ALA A 95 -3.32 -4.61 -0.24
N GLU A 96 -3.82 -5.76 0.22
CA GLU A 96 -3.88 -6.10 1.66
C GLU A 96 -2.50 -6.03 2.31
N ASP A 97 -1.50 -6.69 1.71
CA ASP A 97 -0.14 -6.72 2.23
C ASP A 97 0.52 -5.31 2.22
N LEU A 98 0.37 -4.55 1.12
CA LEU A 98 0.91 -3.18 1.03
C LEU A 98 0.21 -2.21 1.97
N ASN A 99 -1.08 -2.38 2.23
CA ASN A 99 -1.81 -1.55 3.18
C ASN A 99 -1.25 -1.71 4.60
N ASP A 100 -0.83 -2.91 4.98
CA ASP A 100 -0.18 -3.14 6.26
C ASP A 100 1.16 -2.38 6.35
N TYR A 101 1.99 -2.47 5.31
CA TYR A 101 3.24 -1.70 5.22
C TYR A 101 2.99 -0.19 5.28
N ARG A 102 2.03 0.33 4.49
CA ARG A 102 1.64 1.75 4.48
C ARG A 102 1.16 2.21 5.85
N ASN A 103 0.37 1.40 6.54
CA ASN A 103 -0.12 1.72 7.87
C ASN A 103 1.00 1.77 8.90
N SER A 104 1.96 0.84 8.83
CA SER A 104 3.17 0.89 9.65
C SER A 104 3.98 2.16 9.36
N LEU A 105 4.17 2.51 8.10
CA LEU A 105 4.94 3.68 7.68
C LEU A 105 4.33 5.01 8.16
N VAL A 106 3.01 5.15 8.07
CA VAL A 106 2.31 6.42 8.37
C VAL A 106 1.92 6.55 9.85
N HIS A 107 1.63 5.44 10.53
CA HIS A 107 1.13 5.45 11.91
C HIS A 107 2.09 4.81 12.92
N GLY A 108 3.19 4.24 12.45
CA GLY A 108 4.18 3.59 13.31
C GLY A 108 5.10 4.58 14.00
N TYR A 109 5.67 4.12 15.10
CA TYR A 109 6.73 4.82 15.82
C TYR A 109 8.07 4.54 15.15
N LEU A 110 8.85 5.60 14.86
CA LEU A 110 10.17 5.48 14.27
C LEU A 110 11.17 4.92 15.29
N LEU A 111 11.85 3.84 14.91
CA LEU A 111 12.92 3.19 15.65
C LEU A 111 14.15 3.08 14.76
N ALA A 112 15.33 3.31 15.33
CA ALA A 112 16.61 3.04 14.67
C ALA A 112 17.21 1.77 15.29
N VAL A 113 16.88 0.60 14.73
CA VAL A 113 17.36 -0.70 15.24
C VAL A 113 18.58 -1.12 14.43
N GLY A 114 19.75 -1.21 15.06
CA GLY A 114 20.96 -1.68 14.38
C GLY A 114 21.49 -0.75 13.27
N GLY A 115 21.06 0.51 13.25
CA GLY A 115 21.43 1.50 12.23
C GLY A 115 20.43 1.64 11.08
N THR A 116 19.51 0.69 10.93
CA THR A 116 18.45 0.76 9.91
C THR A 116 17.16 1.31 10.52
N PRO A 117 16.56 2.37 9.94
CA PRO A 117 15.28 2.87 10.43
C PRO A 117 14.13 1.90 10.13
N MET A 118 13.18 1.83 11.05
CA MET A 118 11.92 1.11 10.87
C MET A 118 10.78 1.86 11.56
N PHE A 119 9.57 1.74 11.02
CA PHE A 119 8.36 2.26 11.66
C PHE A 119 7.54 1.11 12.23
N MET A 120 7.30 1.08 13.54
CA MET A 120 6.57 0.00 14.20
C MET A 120 5.18 0.48 14.66
N LYS A 121 4.10 -0.15 14.15
CA LYS A 121 2.73 0.08 14.60
C LYS A 121 2.33 -0.89 15.71
N ASN A 122 1.51 -0.40 16.64
CA ASN A 122 0.93 -1.15 17.75
C ASN A 122 1.94 -1.95 18.60
N PRO A 123 3.11 -1.39 18.96
CA PRO A 123 4.06 -2.14 19.76
C PRO A 123 3.46 -2.56 21.11
N ALA A 124 3.81 -3.77 21.55
CA ALA A 124 3.44 -4.34 22.84
C ALA A 124 4.38 -3.87 23.95
N TRP A 125 4.63 -2.57 24.04
CA TRP A 125 5.50 -2.01 25.08
C TRP A 125 4.96 -2.33 26.47
N HIS A 126 5.87 -2.67 27.38
CA HIS A 126 5.59 -2.89 28.80
C HIS A 126 4.47 -3.91 29.04
N ASP A 127 4.50 -5.04 28.32
CA ASP A 127 3.55 -6.17 28.47
C ASP A 127 2.08 -5.82 28.20
N VAL A 128 1.81 -4.70 27.51
CA VAL A 128 0.45 -4.30 27.16
C VAL A 128 -0.11 -5.22 26.08
N LYS A 129 -1.22 -5.89 26.40
CA LYS A 129 -2.01 -6.66 25.42
C LYS A 129 -2.73 -5.70 24.46
N ARG A 130 -2.48 -5.86 23.16
CA ARG A 130 -3.11 -5.08 22.09
C ARG A 130 -4.17 -5.92 21.37
N ASN A 131 -5.27 -5.29 20.97
CA ASN A 131 -6.30 -5.91 20.13
C ASN A 131 -5.96 -5.84 18.63
N LYS A 132 -5.00 -4.98 18.25
CA LYS A 132 -4.54 -4.83 16.86
C LYS A 132 -3.20 -5.52 16.69
N PRO A 133 -2.93 -6.14 15.52
CA PRO A 133 -1.65 -6.78 15.27
C PRO A 133 -0.51 -5.76 15.28
N VAL A 134 0.64 -6.20 15.79
CA VAL A 134 1.92 -5.52 15.58
C VAL A 134 2.20 -5.54 14.08
N GLY A 135 2.77 -4.46 13.57
CA GLY A 135 3.34 -4.46 12.24
C GLY A 135 4.50 -3.48 12.18
N ASP A 136 5.28 -3.59 11.12
CA ASP A 136 6.38 -2.68 10.90
C ASP A 136 6.57 -2.37 9.41
N ALA A 137 7.40 -1.37 9.14
CA ALA A 137 7.85 -0.98 7.81
C ALA A 137 9.35 -0.74 7.90
N TYR A 138 10.12 -1.65 7.30
CA TYR A 138 11.57 -1.56 7.22
C TYR A 138 11.98 -0.59 6.12
N ILE A 139 12.90 0.30 6.46
CA ILE A 139 13.37 1.34 5.56
C ILE A 139 14.79 0.99 5.15
N ASP A 140 14.88 0.13 4.15
CA ASP A 140 16.14 -0.32 3.57
C ASP A 140 15.94 -0.67 2.10
N GLU A 141 17.04 -0.63 1.35
CA GLU A 141 17.07 -1.11 -0.03
C GLU A 141 17.31 -2.63 -0.05
N PRO A 142 16.66 -3.39 -0.94
CA PRO A 142 15.79 -2.94 -2.03
C PRO A 142 14.30 -2.80 -1.66
N PHE A 143 13.90 -2.98 -0.40
CA PHE A 143 12.48 -3.08 -0.03
C PHE A 143 11.65 -1.86 -0.41
N GLN A 144 12.21 -0.67 -0.23
CA GLN A 144 11.52 0.58 -0.59
C GLN A 144 11.22 0.67 -2.10
N ASP A 145 12.11 0.21 -2.96
CA ASP A 145 11.87 0.14 -4.40
C ASP A 145 10.80 -0.90 -4.74
N LEU A 146 10.85 -2.06 -4.09
CA LEU A 146 9.92 -3.14 -4.30
C LEU A 146 8.48 -2.73 -3.96
N VAL A 147 8.26 -2.05 -2.81
CA VAL A 147 6.93 -1.56 -2.43
C VAL A 147 6.45 -0.42 -3.31
N LEU A 148 7.36 0.44 -3.81
CA LEU A 148 7.02 1.49 -4.77
C LEU A 148 6.55 0.91 -6.11
N ILE A 149 7.29 -0.07 -6.65
CA ILE A 149 6.92 -0.78 -7.88
C ILE A 149 5.57 -1.49 -7.70
N ALA A 150 5.36 -2.12 -6.55
CA ALA A 150 4.11 -2.80 -6.24
C ALA A 150 2.92 -1.83 -6.16
N ALA A 151 3.08 -0.69 -5.47
CA ALA A 151 2.06 0.36 -5.40
C ALA A 151 1.71 0.94 -6.79
N TRP A 152 2.72 1.21 -7.62
CA TRP A 152 2.50 1.70 -8.99
C TRP A 152 1.81 0.67 -9.87
N THR A 153 2.12 -0.61 -9.69
CA THR A 153 1.45 -1.72 -10.40
C THR A 153 -0.03 -1.78 -10.01
N LEU A 154 -0.35 -1.69 -8.72
CA LEU A 154 -1.74 -1.65 -8.25
C LEU A 154 -2.51 -0.45 -8.80
N PHE A 155 -1.88 0.74 -8.84
CA PHE A 155 -2.46 1.93 -9.45
C PHE A 155 -2.85 1.68 -10.91
N LYS A 156 -1.95 1.11 -11.72
CA LYS A 156 -2.26 0.77 -13.12
C LYS A 156 -3.44 -0.20 -13.24
N VAL A 157 -3.49 -1.22 -12.38
CA VAL A 157 -4.60 -2.20 -12.38
C VAL A 157 -5.94 -1.51 -12.12
N VAL A 158 -6.04 -0.69 -11.06
CA VAL A 158 -7.31 -0.03 -10.74
C VAL A 158 -7.71 1.02 -11.77
N GLN A 159 -6.73 1.71 -12.37
CA GLN A 159 -6.98 2.66 -13.46
C GLN A 159 -7.58 1.97 -14.70
N LEU A 160 -7.15 0.74 -15.00
CA LEU A 160 -7.73 -0.06 -16.08
C LEU A 160 -9.08 -0.65 -15.67
N ALA A 161 -9.23 -1.10 -14.42
CA ALA A 161 -10.46 -1.67 -13.89
C ALA A 161 -11.62 -0.67 -13.96
N GLU A 162 -11.37 0.61 -13.68
CA GLU A 162 -12.33 1.73 -13.78
C GLU A 162 -13.07 1.79 -15.13
N LYS A 163 -12.42 1.36 -16.22
CA LYS A 163 -13.00 1.37 -17.58
C LYS A 163 -13.23 -0.03 -18.17
N SER A 164 -12.94 -1.09 -17.41
CA SER A 164 -12.87 -2.47 -17.91
C SER A 164 -14.19 -3.03 -18.47
N LEU A 165 -15.33 -2.54 -17.99
CA LEU A 165 -16.64 -2.96 -18.50
C LEU A 165 -17.06 -2.28 -19.81
N ALA A 166 -16.47 -1.12 -20.13
CA ALA A 166 -16.76 -0.36 -21.34
C ALA A 166 -15.67 -0.50 -22.41
N ASP A 167 -14.44 -0.85 -22.01
CA ASP A 167 -13.27 -0.92 -22.87
C ASP A 167 -12.62 -2.33 -22.84
N PRO A 168 -12.86 -3.17 -23.86
CA PRO A 168 -12.21 -4.47 -23.98
C PRO A 168 -10.67 -4.40 -24.06
N ALA A 169 -10.09 -3.27 -24.48
CA ALA A 169 -8.65 -3.09 -24.45
C ALA A 169 -8.11 -2.95 -23.02
N ALA A 170 -8.90 -2.33 -22.11
CA ALA A 170 -8.54 -2.25 -20.71
C ALA A 170 -8.51 -3.62 -20.04
N GLN A 171 -9.47 -4.51 -20.36
CA GLN A 171 -9.45 -5.89 -19.91
C GLN A 171 -8.19 -6.63 -20.36
N ARG A 172 -7.85 -6.57 -21.66
CA ARG A 172 -6.62 -7.18 -22.18
C ARG A 172 -5.36 -6.62 -21.52
N ALA A 173 -5.34 -5.32 -21.22
CA ALA A 173 -4.23 -4.69 -20.53
C ALA A 173 -4.11 -5.18 -19.07
N ILE A 174 -5.22 -5.41 -18.35
CA ILE A 174 -5.20 -6.02 -17.02
C ILE A 174 -4.62 -7.44 -17.09
N GLU A 175 -5.05 -8.24 -18.07
CA GLU A 175 -4.52 -9.60 -18.26
C GLU A 175 -3.01 -9.59 -18.54
N ALA A 176 -2.52 -8.62 -19.32
CA ALA A 176 -1.09 -8.46 -19.60
C ALA A 176 -0.26 -8.09 -18.35
N LEU A 177 -0.87 -7.51 -17.31
CA LEU A 177 -0.22 -7.20 -16.04
C LEU A 177 -0.12 -8.41 -15.09
N ALA A 178 -0.55 -9.61 -15.50
CA ALA A 178 -0.58 -10.78 -14.61
C ALA A 178 0.78 -11.08 -13.95
N GLU A 179 1.88 -11.02 -14.70
CA GLU A 179 3.21 -11.25 -14.12
C GLU A 179 3.64 -10.12 -13.18
N ASP A 180 3.39 -8.87 -13.56
CA ASP A 180 3.69 -7.69 -12.73
C ASP A 180 2.95 -7.74 -11.40
N VAL A 181 1.66 -8.13 -11.42
CA VAL A 181 0.83 -8.27 -10.23
C VAL A 181 1.30 -9.42 -9.35
N ASN A 182 1.75 -10.53 -9.94
CA ASN A 182 2.36 -11.62 -9.17
C ASN A 182 3.67 -11.18 -8.51
N ARG A 183 4.54 -10.43 -9.22
CA ARG A 183 5.75 -9.84 -8.65
C ARG A 183 5.41 -8.86 -7.52
N ALA A 184 4.47 -7.96 -7.73
CA ALA A 184 4.00 -7.00 -6.72
C ALA A 184 3.50 -7.71 -5.46
N ARG A 185 2.78 -8.83 -5.60
CA ARG A 185 2.39 -9.66 -4.46
C ARG A 185 3.57 -10.28 -3.74
N SER A 186 4.54 -10.84 -4.47
CA SER A 186 5.76 -11.39 -3.85
C SER A 186 6.52 -10.31 -3.08
N TYR A 187 6.63 -9.10 -3.64
CA TYR A 187 7.29 -7.95 -3.00
C TYR A 187 6.57 -7.53 -1.72
N ALA A 188 5.24 -7.40 -1.76
CA ALA A 188 4.45 -7.05 -0.59
C ALA A 188 4.55 -8.15 0.50
N ASN A 189 4.51 -9.41 0.11
CA ASN A 189 4.67 -10.54 1.04
C ASN A 189 6.06 -10.57 1.68
N GLU A 190 7.13 -10.32 0.93
CA GLU A 190 8.50 -10.27 1.47
C GLU A 190 8.60 -9.24 2.60
N THR A 191 8.05 -8.04 2.39
CA THR A 191 8.03 -7.01 3.46
C THR A 191 7.29 -7.51 4.69
N ARG A 192 6.11 -8.12 4.52
CA ARG A 192 5.31 -8.67 5.62
C ARG A 192 6.01 -9.84 6.34
N HIS A 193 6.73 -10.68 5.61
CA HIS A 193 7.41 -11.85 6.17
C HIS A 193 8.59 -11.44 7.05
N LEU A 194 9.39 -10.47 6.61
CA LEU A 194 10.47 -9.92 7.43
C LEU A 194 9.94 -9.27 8.70
N CYS A 195 8.83 -8.52 8.62
CA CYS A 195 8.13 -8.04 9.81
C CYS A 195 7.82 -9.18 10.78
N TYR A 196 7.25 -10.28 10.28
CA TYR A 196 6.88 -11.42 11.10
C TYR A 196 8.09 -12.09 11.78
N LEU A 197 9.17 -12.36 11.03
CA LEU A 197 10.38 -12.99 11.57
C LEU A 197 11.02 -12.14 12.67
N MET A 198 11.16 -10.83 12.46
CA MET A 198 11.78 -9.95 13.45
C MET A 198 10.95 -9.82 14.74
N ASN A 199 9.62 -9.88 14.63
CA ASN A 199 8.74 -9.90 15.80
C ASN A 199 8.75 -11.26 16.53
N GLN A 200 9.17 -12.35 15.87
CA GLN A 200 9.36 -13.67 16.50
C GLN A 200 10.76 -13.79 17.15
N GLU A 201 11.79 -13.15 16.59
CA GLU A 201 13.17 -13.19 17.11
C GLU A 201 13.41 -12.27 18.32
N LYS A 202 12.45 -11.41 18.66
CA LYS A 202 12.51 -10.57 19.86
C LYS A 202 11.19 -10.60 20.63
N TYR A 203 10.96 -11.72 21.32
CA TYR A 203 10.48 -11.82 22.71
C TYR A 203 10.71 -13.25 23.22
#